data_AF-A0A095CCL2-F1
#
_entry.id   AF-A0A095CCL2-F1
#
_cell.length_a   1.000
_cell.length_b   1.000
_cell.length_c   1.000
_cell.angle_alpha   90.00
_cell.angle_beta   90.00
_cell.angle_gamma   90.00
#
_symmetry.space_group_name_H-M   'P 1'
#
loop_
_entity.id
_entity.type
_entity.pdbx_description
1 polymer ?
#
loop_
_entity_poly.entity_id
_entity_poly.type
_entity_poly.pdbx_seq_one_letter_code
_entity_poly.pdbx_strand_id
1 'polypeptide(L)'
;ITDLSTNVKLLLAKFSEREHRHQFDCGLSSQQFPEEQLQMLETGLQQKETRDRFMAMVTRLSSDDPKTSMPYVLSHLLTPEVASKFTLLGTSSKRALQKCKFYGCIRSALKNRFLPSAVNEKDLGKLYDIATQGYFHDIRDKMIKRNRRKQD
;
A
#
# COMPACT_ATOMS: atom_id res chain seq x y z
N ILE A 1 7.50 -25.74 3.84
CA ILE A 1 7.54 -24.47 4.62
C ILE A 1 8.62 -23.49 4.09
N THR A 2 9.66 -23.97 3.40
CA THR A 2 10.76 -23.15 2.83
C THR A 2 10.35 -22.22 1.67
N ASP A 3 9.37 -22.63 0.86
CA ASP A 3 8.98 -21.90 -0.36
C ASP A 3 8.31 -20.55 -0.08
N LEU A 4 7.49 -20.47 0.98
CA LEU A 4 6.79 -19.24 1.36
C LEU A 4 7.76 -18.14 1.79
N SER A 5 8.81 -18.49 2.55
CA SER A 5 9.83 -17.53 3.01
C SER A 5 10.61 -16.95 1.83
N THR A 6 11.01 -17.80 0.87
CA THR A 6 11.71 -17.39 -0.35
C THR A 6 10.84 -16.48 -1.22
N ASN A 7 9.58 -16.85 -1.43
CA ASN A 7 8.67 -16.05 -2.25
C ASN A 7 8.33 -14.71 -1.63
N VAL A 8 8.18 -14.64 -0.29
CA VAL A 8 8.01 -13.37 0.42
C VAL A 8 9.26 -12.51 0.32
N LYS A 9 10.46 -13.08 0.46
CA LYS A 9 11.72 -12.32 0.26
C LYS A 9 11.83 -11.75 -1.15
N LEU A 10 11.49 -12.54 -2.17
CA LEU A 10 11.45 -12.09 -3.56
C LEU A 10 10.41 -10.98 -3.76
N LEU A 11 9.26 -11.07 -3.09
CA LEU A 11 8.23 -10.06 -3.11
C LEU A 11 8.72 -8.72 -2.55
N LEU A 12 9.40 -8.76 -1.40
CA LEU A 12 10.00 -7.58 -0.79
C LEU A 12 11.09 -6.98 -1.68
N ALA A 13 11.91 -7.82 -2.33
CA ALA A 13 12.92 -7.35 -3.29
C ALA A 13 12.29 -6.60 -4.47
N LYS A 14 11.27 -7.18 -5.12
CA LYS A 14 10.51 -6.53 -6.21
C LYS A 14 9.84 -5.23 -5.78
N PHE A 15 9.41 -5.16 -4.52
CA PHE A 15 8.83 -3.94 -3.96
C PHE A 15 9.89 -2.84 -3.79
N SER A 16 11.10 -3.19 -3.35
CA SER A 16 12.23 -2.24 -3.26
C SER A 16 12.73 -1.77 -4.63
N GLU A 17 12.67 -2.59 -5.68
CA GLU A 17 13.10 -2.18 -7.03
C GLU A 17 12.18 -1.14 -7.69
N ARG A 18 10.96 -0.97 -7.19
CA ARG A 18 9.99 0.01 -7.73
C ARG A 18 10.26 1.45 -7.30
N GLU A 19 11.30 1.69 -6.50
CA GLU A 19 11.70 2.98 -5.91
C GLU A 19 11.94 4.10 -6.95
N HIS A 20 12.16 3.77 -8.24
CA HIS A 20 12.46 4.75 -9.31
C HIS A 20 11.27 5.18 -10.20
N ARG A 21 10.03 4.74 -9.96
CA ARG A 21 8.89 5.17 -10.80
C ARG A 21 8.28 6.48 -10.28
N HIS A 22 8.94 7.60 -10.59
CA HIS A 22 8.42 8.94 -10.32
C HIS A 22 7.25 9.35 -11.23
N GLN A 23 6.88 8.52 -12.22
CA GLN A 23 5.76 8.77 -13.12
C GLN A 23 4.64 7.75 -12.87
N PHE A 24 3.44 8.28 -12.59
CA PHE A 24 2.16 7.59 -12.73
C PHE A 24 1.81 7.32 -14.20
N ASP A 25 2.79 6.95 -15.03
CA ASP A 25 2.48 6.46 -16.35
C ASP A 25 2.00 5.03 -16.22
N CYS A 26 0.69 4.87 -16.40
CA CYS A 26 0.00 3.58 -16.49
C CYS A 26 0.34 2.86 -17.81
N GLY A 27 1.61 2.87 -18.19
CA GLY A 27 2.20 2.02 -19.21
C GLY A 27 2.29 0.59 -18.67
N LEU A 28 1.58 -0.30 -19.33
CA LEU A 28 1.50 -1.74 -19.10
C LEU A 28 2.89 -2.32 -18.79
N SER A 29 3.17 -2.64 -17.53
CA SER A 29 4.37 -3.40 -17.17
C SER A 29 3.91 -4.67 -16.47
N SER A 30 3.99 -5.78 -17.21
CA SER A 30 3.49 -7.13 -16.90
C SER A 30 4.19 -7.84 -15.73
N GLN A 31 4.51 -7.14 -14.66
CA GLN A 31 4.73 -7.73 -13.34
C GLN A 31 3.70 -7.16 -12.38
N GLN A 32 2.46 -7.61 -12.57
CA GLN A 32 1.36 -7.32 -11.65
C GLN A 32 1.66 -8.00 -10.30
N PHE A 33 1.32 -7.34 -9.19
CA PHE A 33 1.17 -8.02 -7.90
C PHE A 33 -0.28 -8.55 -7.86
N PRO A 34 -0.53 -9.86 -8.07
CA PRO A 34 -1.88 -10.42 -7.98
C PRO A 34 -2.37 -10.38 -6.53
N GLU A 35 -3.67 -10.54 -6.30
CA GLU A 35 -4.22 -10.68 -4.94
C GLU A 35 -3.49 -11.76 -4.12
N GLU A 36 -3.01 -12.81 -4.78
CA GLU A 36 -2.19 -13.87 -4.20
C GLU A 36 -0.91 -13.34 -3.52
N GLN A 37 -0.21 -12.40 -4.17
CA GLN A 37 1.00 -11.78 -3.60
C GLN A 37 0.68 -10.96 -2.35
N LEU A 38 -0.48 -10.30 -2.33
CA LEU A 38 -0.96 -9.59 -1.14
C LEU A 38 -1.26 -10.57 0.00
N GLN A 39 -1.86 -11.73 -0.31
CA GLN A 39 -2.12 -12.78 0.67
C GLN A 39 -0.84 -13.45 1.18
N MET A 40 0.16 -13.63 0.32
CA MET A 40 1.48 -14.10 0.71
C MET A 40 2.18 -13.10 1.62
N LEU A 41 2.09 -11.79 1.34
CA LEU A 41 2.59 -10.75 2.23
C LEU A 41 1.87 -10.79 3.59
N GLU A 42 0.54 -10.83 3.62
CA GLU A 42 -0.26 -10.94 4.85
C GLU A 42 0.13 -12.14 5.73
N THR A 43 0.46 -13.25 5.08
CA THR A 43 0.94 -14.47 5.76
C THR A 43 2.39 -14.30 6.23
N GLY A 44 3.26 -13.76 5.38
CA GLY A 44 4.68 -13.50 5.68
C GLY A 44 4.87 -12.50 6.82
N LEU A 45 4.00 -11.50 6.94
CA LEU A 45 4.02 -10.50 8.01
C LEU A 45 3.77 -11.08 9.41
N GLN A 46 3.39 -12.36 9.53
CA GLN A 46 3.39 -13.08 10.80
C GLN A 46 4.81 -13.30 11.35
N GLN A 47 5.80 -13.39 10.46
CA GLN A 47 7.20 -13.57 10.83
C GLN A 47 7.83 -12.22 11.17
N LYS A 48 8.44 -12.11 12.36
CA LYS A 48 9.07 -10.87 12.85
C LYS A 48 10.08 -10.30 11.85
N GLU A 49 11.00 -11.13 11.35
CA GLU A 49 12.03 -10.73 10.38
C GLU A 49 11.42 -10.13 9.10
N THR A 50 10.34 -10.72 8.59
CA THR A 50 9.66 -10.22 7.39
C THR A 50 8.97 -8.89 7.67
N ARG A 51 8.30 -8.78 8.81
CA ARG A 51 7.65 -7.54 9.25
C ARG A 51 8.67 -6.41 9.40
N ASP A 52 9.80 -6.67 10.04
CA ASP A 52 10.83 -5.67 10.28
C ASP A 52 11.44 -5.20 8.95
N ARG A 53 11.69 -6.11 8.00
CA ARG A 53 12.11 -5.76 6.63
C ARG A 53 11.06 -4.95 5.88
N PHE A 54 9.79 -5.35 5.95
CA PHE A 54 8.70 -4.63 5.30
C PHE A 54 8.58 -3.20 5.86
N MET A 55 8.63 -3.04 7.18
CA MET A 55 8.60 -1.72 7.82
C MET A 55 9.81 -0.87 7.41
N ALA A 56 11.02 -1.45 7.32
CA ALA A 56 12.19 -0.74 6.83
C ALA A 56 12.02 -0.22 5.40
N MET A 57 11.41 -1.02 4.50
CA MET A 57 11.10 -0.58 3.14
C MET A 57 10.04 0.52 3.10
N VAL A 58 8.98 0.41 3.92
CA VAL A 58 7.98 1.47 4.04
C VAL A 58 8.65 2.77 4.46
N THR A 59 9.50 2.73 5.49
CA THR A 59 10.25 3.90 5.94
C THR A 59 11.08 4.47 4.82
N ARG A 60 11.79 3.67 4.01
CA ARG A 60 12.58 4.15 2.87
C ARG A 60 11.74 4.81 1.77
N LEU A 61 10.59 4.21 1.42
CA LEU A 61 9.68 4.72 0.39
C LEU A 61 8.89 5.96 0.83
N SER A 62 8.80 6.21 2.13
CA SER A 62 8.04 7.35 2.64
C SER A 62 8.69 8.65 2.18
N SER A 63 7.90 9.54 1.58
CA SER A 63 8.31 10.92 1.31
C SER A 63 8.54 11.70 2.60
N ASP A 64 8.98 12.96 2.50
CA ASP A 64 9.13 13.82 3.69
C ASP A 64 7.81 14.47 4.16
N ASP A 65 6.73 14.32 3.39
CA ASP A 65 5.40 14.78 3.77
C ASP A 65 4.52 13.61 4.26
N PRO A 66 4.01 13.65 5.51
CA PRO A 66 3.12 12.61 6.02
C PRO A 66 1.81 12.49 5.23
N LYS A 67 1.34 13.56 4.57
CA LYS A 67 0.10 13.53 3.77
C LYS A 67 0.24 12.68 2.51
N THR A 68 1.39 12.76 1.85
CA THR A 68 1.64 12.06 0.58
C THR A 68 2.26 10.68 0.79
N SER A 69 2.96 10.47 1.91
CA SER A 69 3.63 9.20 2.22
C SER A 69 2.69 8.00 2.22
N MET A 70 1.50 8.11 2.82
CA MET A 70 0.55 7.00 2.89
C MET A 70 0.01 6.61 1.49
N PRO A 71 -0.57 7.54 0.70
CA PRO A 71 -0.96 7.26 -0.69
C PRO A 71 0.19 6.72 -1.55
N TYR A 72 1.40 7.25 -1.37
CA TYR A 72 2.58 6.84 -2.15
C TYR A 72 2.99 5.39 -1.87
N VAL A 73 3.04 5.00 -0.59
CA VAL A 73 3.34 3.61 -0.21
C VAL A 73 2.23 2.67 -0.70
N LEU A 74 0.97 3.08 -0.60
CA LEU A 74 -0.16 2.28 -1.09
C LEU A 74 -0.14 2.12 -2.61
N SER A 75 0.29 3.13 -3.38
CA SER A 75 0.40 3.02 -4.84
C SER A 75 1.56 2.12 -5.29
N HIS A 76 2.62 2.01 -4.48
CA HIS A 76 3.69 1.05 -4.73
C HIS A 76 3.24 -0.38 -4.46
N LEU A 77 2.37 -0.57 -3.47
CA LEU A 77 1.95 -1.88 -2.99
C LEU A 77 0.76 -2.44 -3.76
N LEU A 78 -0.23 -1.60 -4.07
CA LEU A 78 -1.51 -2.00 -4.64
C LEU A 78 -1.61 -1.50 -6.08
N THR A 79 -1.95 -2.40 -7.00
CA THR A 79 -2.35 -1.98 -8.35
C THR A 79 -3.71 -1.27 -8.29
N PRO A 80 -4.05 -0.42 -9.29
CA PRO A 80 -5.36 0.21 -9.36
C PRO A 80 -6.53 -0.79 -9.29
N GLU A 81 -6.40 -1.96 -9.90
CA GLU A 81 -7.40 -3.02 -9.91
C GLU A 81 -7.62 -3.59 -8.51
N VAL A 82 -6.53 -3.89 -7.78
CA VAL A 82 -6.61 -4.39 -6.40
C VAL A 82 -7.12 -3.29 -5.48
N ALA A 83 -6.55 -2.08 -5.56
CA ALA A 83 -6.92 -0.93 -4.74
C ALA A 83 -8.41 -0.56 -4.90
N SER A 84 -8.98 -0.70 -6.10
CA SER A 84 -10.41 -0.42 -6.35
C SER A 84 -11.37 -1.30 -5.52
N LYS A 85 -10.90 -2.48 -5.08
CA LYS A 85 -11.65 -3.45 -4.26
C LYS A 85 -11.56 -3.16 -2.75
N PHE A 86 -10.80 -2.14 -2.36
CA PHE A 86 -10.63 -1.74 -0.96
C PHE A 86 -11.33 -0.42 -0.65
N THR A 87 -11.66 -0.29 0.63
CA THR A 87 -11.99 0.97 1.31
C THR A 87 -11.32 0.93 2.68
N LEU A 88 -11.17 2.07 3.35
CA LEU A 88 -10.56 2.08 4.69
C LEU A 88 -11.30 1.16 5.67
N LEU A 89 -12.63 1.31 5.77
CA LEU A 89 -13.48 0.59 6.74
C LEU A 89 -14.16 -0.66 6.17
N GLY A 90 -14.16 -0.85 4.85
CA GLY A 90 -14.94 -1.89 4.20
C GLY A 90 -16.36 -1.43 3.84
N THR A 91 -16.98 -2.14 2.91
CA THR A 91 -18.42 -2.05 2.60
C THR A 91 -18.92 -3.46 2.27
N SER A 92 -20.21 -3.65 2.02
CA SER A 92 -20.77 -4.95 1.59
C SER A 92 -20.09 -5.52 0.33
N SER A 93 -19.53 -4.66 -0.53
CA SER A 93 -18.88 -5.05 -1.80
C SER A 93 -17.35 -4.88 -1.80
N LYS A 94 -16.74 -4.33 -0.73
CA LYS A 94 -15.32 -3.95 -0.72
C LYS A 94 -14.64 -4.33 0.59
N ARG A 95 -13.40 -4.80 0.49
CA ARG A 95 -12.60 -5.23 1.65
C ARG A 95 -12.22 -4.02 2.51
N ALA A 96 -12.10 -4.26 3.82
CA ALA A 96 -11.66 -3.28 4.80
C ALA A 96 -10.14 -3.28 4.89
N LEU A 97 -9.50 -2.17 4.49
CA LEU A 97 -8.04 -2.03 4.58
C LEU A 97 -7.55 -2.09 6.03
N GLN A 98 -8.34 -1.58 6.99
CA GLN A 98 -8.00 -1.65 8.41
C GLN A 98 -7.85 -3.09 8.95
N LYS A 99 -8.39 -4.09 8.26
CA LYS A 99 -8.23 -5.51 8.64
C LYS A 99 -6.94 -6.14 8.09
N CYS A 100 -6.22 -5.43 7.20
CA CYS A 100 -5.00 -5.90 6.58
C CYS A 100 -3.77 -5.64 7.47
N LYS A 101 -2.93 -6.66 7.68
CA LYS A 101 -1.72 -6.51 8.51
C LYS A 101 -0.69 -5.60 7.84
N PHE A 102 -0.60 -5.63 6.51
CA PHE A 102 0.33 -4.74 5.80
C PHE A 102 -0.03 -3.28 6.06
N TYR A 103 -1.32 -2.93 6.12
CA TYR A 103 -1.75 -1.56 6.42
C TYR A 103 -1.41 -1.16 7.85
N GLY A 104 -1.61 -2.05 8.82
CA GLY A 104 -1.14 -1.84 10.19
C GLY A 104 0.37 -1.59 10.27
N CYS A 105 1.16 -2.36 9.51
CA CYS A 105 2.61 -2.19 9.44
C CYS A 105 3.00 -0.87 8.78
N ILE A 106 2.33 -0.47 7.69
CA ILE A 106 2.56 0.83 7.05
C ILE A 106 2.28 1.97 8.01
N ARG A 107 1.09 1.96 8.64
CA ARG A 107 0.68 2.99 9.61
C ARG A 107 1.66 3.09 10.78
N SER A 108 2.15 1.96 11.28
CA SER A 108 3.15 1.91 12.35
C SER A 108 4.50 2.48 11.91
N ALA A 109 5.01 2.09 10.74
CA ALA A 109 6.27 2.58 10.21
C ALA A 109 6.23 4.10 9.96
N LEU A 110 5.17 4.59 9.32
CA LEU A 110 4.96 6.02 9.08
C LEU A 110 4.82 6.78 10.41
N LYS A 111 4.02 6.26 11.34
CA LYS A 111 3.91 6.86 12.67
C LYS A 111 5.28 6.96 13.32
N ASN A 112 6.10 5.90 13.34
CA ASN A 112 7.43 5.97 13.95
C ASN A 112 8.36 6.98 13.26
N ARG A 113 8.23 7.18 11.94
CA ARG A 113 9.00 8.18 11.18
C ARG A 113 8.58 9.61 11.51
N PHE A 114 7.28 9.89 11.61
CA PHE A 114 6.74 11.25 11.72
C PHE A 114 6.30 11.64 13.12
N LEU A 115 6.18 10.71 14.06
CA LEU A 115 5.80 11.00 15.45
C LEU A 115 6.76 11.99 16.13
N PRO A 116 8.10 11.93 15.92
CA PRO A 116 9.01 12.91 16.51
C PRO A 116 8.76 14.35 16.03
N SER A 117 8.20 14.54 14.83
CA SER A 117 7.87 15.85 14.26
C SER A 117 6.39 16.21 14.34
N ALA A 118 5.54 15.29 14.77
CA ALA A 118 4.11 15.50 14.87
C ALA A 118 3.74 16.18 16.18
N VAL A 119 2.93 17.23 16.09
CA VAL A 119 2.40 17.95 17.26
C VAL A 119 1.46 17.06 18.09
N ASN A 120 0.83 16.05 17.46
CA ASN A 120 -0.11 15.13 18.11
C ASN A 120 -0.25 13.80 17.33
N GLU A 121 -0.17 12.67 18.03
CA GLU A 121 -0.38 11.34 17.47
C GLU A 121 -1.79 11.16 16.86
N LYS A 122 -2.82 11.66 17.55
CA LYS A 122 -4.21 11.46 17.10
C LYS A 122 -4.48 12.17 15.77
N ASP A 123 -3.89 13.34 15.58
CA ASP A 123 -4.06 14.12 14.35
C ASP A 123 -3.28 13.50 13.20
N LEU A 124 -2.10 12.93 13.46
CA LEU A 124 -1.36 12.14 12.47
C LEU A 124 -2.16 10.91 12.03
N GLY A 125 -2.83 10.22 12.97
CA GLY A 125 -3.71 9.11 12.66
C GLY A 125 -4.87 9.50 11.74
N LYS A 126 -5.57 10.59 12.06
CA LYS A 126 -6.66 11.12 11.22
C LYS A 126 -6.17 11.53 9.84
N LEU A 127 -4.98 12.14 9.76
CA LEU A 127 -4.38 12.54 8.51
C LEU A 127 -4.18 11.34 7.57
N TYR A 128 -3.66 10.23 8.09
CA TYR A 128 -3.50 9.00 7.33
C TYR A 128 -4.83 8.39 6.90
N ASP A 129 -5.84 8.44 7.76
CA ASP A 129 -7.18 7.94 7.42
C ASP A 129 -7.79 8.76 6.27
N ILE A 130 -7.68 10.10 6.30
CA ILE A 130 -8.12 11.00 5.22
C ILE A 130 -7.34 10.72 3.93
N ALA A 131 -6.01 10.68 3.99
CA ALA A 131 -5.17 10.46 2.82
C ALA A 131 -5.44 9.09 2.15
N THR A 132 -5.64 8.05 2.97
CA THR A 132 -5.99 6.70 2.49
C THR A 132 -7.36 6.67 1.81
N GLN A 133 -8.36 7.35 2.38
CA GLN A 133 -9.68 7.44 1.78
C GLN A 133 -9.64 8.18 0.43
N GLY A 134 -8.94 9.31 0.37
CA GLY A 134 -8.72 10.09 -0.86
C GLY A 134 -8.06 9.25 -1.95
N TYR A 135 -6.98 8.54 -1.61
CA TYR A 135 -6.30 7.63 -2.55
C TYR A 135 -7.27 6.62 -3.20
N PHE A 136 -8.06 5.90 -2.41
CA PHE A 136 -8.98 4.92 -2.98
C PHE A 136 -10.13 5.55 -3.76
N HIS A 137 -10.57 6.74 -3.37
CA HIS A 137 -11.57 7.49 -4.13
C HIS A 137 -11.04 7.80 -5.54
N ASP A 138 -9.83 8.36 -5.62
CA ASP A 138 -9.21 8.75 -6.89
C ASP A 138 -8.93 7.55 -7.79
N ILE A 139 -8.45 6.43 -7.23
CA ILE A 139 -8.24 5.20 -8.00
C ILE A 139 -9.55 4.70 -8.60
N ARG A 140 -10.64 4.69 -7.83
CA ARG A 140 -11.94 4.23 -8.33
C ARG A 140 -12.47 5.14 -9.43
N ASP A 141 -12.36 6.46 -9.25
CA ASP A 141 -12.77 7.42 -10.29
C ASP A 141 -11.96 7.23 -11.58
N LYS A 142 -10.63 7.07 -11.47
CA LYS A 142 -9.75 6.74 -12.61
C LYS A 142 -10.15 5.44 -13.31
N MET A 143 -10.51 4.40 -12.55
CA MET A 143 -10.95 3.11 -13.09
C MET A 143 -12.29 3.22 -13.83
N ILE A 144 -13.25 3.97 -13.30
CA ILE A 144 -14.55 4.22 -13.96
C ILE A 144 -14.31 4.94 -15.30
N LYS A 145 -13.50 6.01 -15.29
CA LYS A 145 -13.13 6.75 -16.51
C LYS A 145 -12.39 5.88 -17.53
N ARG A 146 -11.60 4.90 -17.08
CA ARG A 146 -10.91 3.95 -17.97
C ARG A 146 -11.88 2.97 -18.63
N ASN A 147 -12.87 2.47 -17.90
CA ASN A 147 -13.84 1.52 -18.44
C ASN A 147 -14.75 2.15 -19.49
N ARG A 148 -15.15 3.42 -19.30
CA ARG A 148 -15.92 4.18 -20.31
C ARG A 148 -15.18 4.27 -21.65
N ARG A 149 -13.90 4.65 -21.61
CA ARG A 149 -13.01 4.76 -22.80
C ARG A 149 -12.74 3.45 -23.54
N LYS A 150 -13.10 2.29 -22.98
CA LYS A 150 -12.97 0.98 -23.64
C LYS A 150 -14.27 0.51 -24.30
N GLN A 151 -15.38 1.18 -24.01
CA GLN A 151 -16.70 0.85 -24.54
C GLN A 151 -17.07 1.73 -25.75
N ASP A 152 -16.33 2.80 -25.97
CA ASP A 152 -16.32 3.60 -27.20
C ASP A 152 -15.29 3.03 -28.20
#